data_AF-A0A246JRD1-F1
#
_entry.id   AF-A0A246JRD1-F1
#
_cell.length_a   1.000
_cell.length_b   1.000
_cell.length_c   1.000
_cell.angle_alpha   90.00
_cell.angle_beta   90.00
_cell.angle_gamma   90.00
#
_symmetry.space_group_name_H-M   'P 1'
#
loop_
_entity.id
_entity.type
_entity.pdbx_description
1 polymer ?
#
loop_
_entity_poly.entity_id
_entity_poly.type
_entity_poly.pdbx_seq_one_letter_code
_entity_poly.pdbx_strand_id
1 'polypeptide(L)'
;MTQLVLHDYFRSSASYRVRIALNLKRLAYERVEVSLIAGEQRSDAYLELNAQGFVPMLVADGEPIIQSMAIIDWLDRAFPEPRLIPEDAMPRAVALAQAQVVASDIHPLNNLRVLKYLTRDLGLNEQTKDRWIATWIAQGFEALEAMAGDGIYLGGNTASIADCCLVPQMYNARRFEVPLDDYPRLVAIDAACLELEAFQNAHPDAVKPA
;
A
#
# COMPACT_ATOMS: atom_id res chain seq x y z
N MET A 1 23.13 -5.25 -12.93
CA MET A 1 22.12 -5.16 -11.85
C MET A 1 21.00 -4.30 -12.41
N THR A 2 19.74 -4.71 -12.24
CA THR A 2 18.60 -3.89 -12.67
C THR A 2 18.59 -2.57 -11.91
N GLN A 3 18.50 -1.45 -12.62
CA GLN A 3 18.35 -0.14 -12.03
C GLN A 3 16.88 0.08 -11.69
N LEU A 4 16.58 0.33 -10.42
CA LEU A 4 15.22 0.55 -9.91
C LEU A 4 15.09 1.99 -9.40
N VAL A 5 14.12 2.73 -9.92
CA VAL A 5 13.77 4.08 -9.46
C VAL A 5 12.31 4.12 -9.04
N LEU A 6 12.03 4.43 -7.78
CA LEU A 6 10.68 4.55 -7.26
C LEU A 6 10.28 6.03 -7.16
N HIS A 7 9.32 6.44 -7.99
CA HIS A 7 8.60 7.70 -7.80
C HIS A 7 7.61 7.53 -6.64
N ASP A 8 7.87 8.24 -5.55
CA ASP A 8 7.32 7.98 -4.23
C ASP A 8 6.68 9.24 -3.63
N TYR A 9 5.70 9.02 -2.76
CA TYR A 9 5.30 10.00 -1.77
C TYR A 9 5.26 9.33 -0.40
N PHE A 10 5.96 9.89 0.58
CA PHE A 10 6.21 9.24 1.87
C PHE A 10 4.93 8.75 2.58
N ARG A 11 3.82 9.48 2.48
CA ARG A 11 2.50 9.11 3.07
C ARG A 11 1.52 8.47 2.08
N SER A 12 1.94 8.14 0.86
CA SER A 12 1.09 7.38 -0.07
C SER A 12 1.06 5.92 0.36
N SER A 13 -0.12 5.40 0.70
CA SER A 13 -0.27 3.98 1.07
C SER A 13 0.15 3.05 -0.05
N ALA A 14 -0.21 3.37 -1.30
CA ALA A 14 0.20 2.57 -2.45
C ALA A 14 1.72 2.54 -2.63
N SER A 15 2.40 3.65 -2.34
CA SER A 15 3.88 3.70 -2.44
C SER A 15 4.53 2.99 -1.27
N TYR A 16 3.93 3.11 -0.08
CA TYR A 16 4.35 2.35 1.10
C TYR A 16 4.31 0.83 0.86
N ARG A 17 3.27 0.29 0.18
CA ARG A 17 3.23 -1.12 -0.23
C ARG A 17 4.46 -1.54 -1.03
N VAL A 18 4.85 -0.71 -2.01
CA VAL A 18 5.97 -0.99 -2.90
C VAL A 18 7.31 -0.87 -2.16
N ARG A 19 7.46 0.10 -1.25
CA ARG A 19 8.64 0.19 -0.37
C ARG A 19 8.81 -1.08 0.47
N ILE A 20 7.73 -1.58 1.08
CA ILE A 20 7.76 -2.84 1.84
C ILE A 20 8.21 -3.99 0.92
N ALA A 21 7.62 -4.13 -0.27
CA ALA A 21 7.97 -5.21 -1.20
C ALA A 21 9.43 -5.16 -1.65
N LEU A 22 9.95 -3.98 -2.00
CA LEU A 22 11.37 -3.77 -2.36
C LEU A 22 12.29 -4.16 -1.20
N ASN A 23 11.94 -3.74 0.02
CA ASN A 23 12.74 -4.01 1.22
C ASN A 23 12.72 -5.49 1.62
N LEU A 24 11.56 -6.16 1.57
CA LEU A 24 11.45 -7.60 1.80
C LEU A 24 12.29 -8.39 0.81
N LYS A 25 12.36 -7.92 -0.43
CA LYS A 25 13.21 -8.49 -1.49
C LYS A 25 14.67 -8.07 -1.42
N ARG A 26 15.04 -7.20 -0.46
CA ARG A 26 16.41 -6.68 -0.28
C ARG A 26 16.95 -6.03 -1.55
N LEU A 27 16.08 -5.36 -2.30
CA LEU A 27 16.45 -4.69 -3.54
C LEU A 27 16.85 -3.25 -3.24
N ALA A 28 18.02 -2.85 -3.72
CA ALA A 28 18.42 -1.45 -3.72
C ALA A 28 17.62 -0.69 -4.80
N TYR A 29 17.18 0.51 -4.48
CA TYR A 29 16.46 1.39 -5.40
C TYR A 29 16.75 2.86 -5.09
N GLU A 30 16.69 3.68 -6.12
CA GLU A 30 16.67 5.13 -5.98
C GLU A 30 15.24 5.60 -5.71
N ARG A 31 15.07 6.59 -4.84
CA ARG A 31 13.76 7.16 -4.51
C ARG A 31 13.67 8.59 -5.01
N VAL A 32 12.69 8.86 -5.87
CA VAL A 32 12.37 10.19 -6.38
C VAL A 32 11.08 10.65 -5.71
N GLU A 33 11.15 11.74 -4.96
CA GLU A 33 9.96 12.30 -4.31
C GLU A 33 9.04 12.98 -5.34
N VAL A 34 7.73 12.77 -5.17
CA VAL A 34 6.66 13.46 -5.89
C VAL A 34 5.65 13.98 -4.86
N SER A 35 5.66 15.29 -4.63
CA SER A 35 4.83 15.94 -3.61
C SER A 35 3.35 15.96 -4.02
N LEU A 36 2.55 15.10 -3.38
CA LEU A 36 1.10 15.08 -3.58
C LEU A 36 0.38 16.31 -2.99
N ILE A 37 1.04 17.02 -2.05
CA ILE A 37 0.53 18.26 -1.47
C ILE A 37 0.73 19.40 -2.46
N ALA A 38 1.92 19.51 -3.06
CA ALA A 38 2.22 20.50 -4.09
C ALA A 38 1.55 20.19 -5.44
N GLY A 39 1.06 18.96 -5.63
CA GLY A 39 0.37 18.56 -6.85
C GLY A 39 1.31 18.17 -7.99
N GLU A 40 2.56 17.84 -7.70
CA GLU A 40 3.60 17.52 -8.69
C GLU A 40 3.23 16.33 -9.60
N GLN A 41 2.41 15.40 -9.09
CA GLN A 41 1.87 14.29 -9.88
C GLN A 41 0.93 14.73 -11.02
N ARG A 42 0.61 16.02 -11.10
CA ARG A 42 -0.18 16.64 -12.17
C ARG A 42 0.65 17.57 -13.07
N SER A 43 1.95 17.70 -12.83
CA SER A 43 2.84 18.45 -13.73
C SER A 43 2.94 17.75 -15.08
N ASP A 44 3.12 18.52 -16.16
CA ASP A 44 3.29 17.98 -17.51
C ASP A 44 4.44 16.98 -17.56
N ALA A 45 5.58 17.32 -16.94
CA ALA A 45 6.76 16.45 -16.84
C ALA A 45 6.46 15.10 -16.16
N TYR A 46 5.63 15.08 -15.10
CA TYR A 46 5.26 13.81 -14.47
C TYR A 46 4.21 13.04 -15.26
N LEU A 47 3.27 13.74 -15.90
CA LEU A 47 2.22 13.12 -16.72
C LEU A 47 2.77 12.51 -18.02
N GLU A 48 3.86 13.05 -18.56
CA GLU A 48 4.61 12.43 -19.65
C GLU A 48 5.18 11.06 -19.26
N LEU A 49 5.59 10.89 -18.00
CA LEU A 49 6.07 9.60 -17.48
C LEU A 49 4.93 8.67 -17.05
N ASN A 50 3.91 9.22 -16.39
CA ASN A 50 2.74 8.49 -15.89
C ASN A 50 1.46 9.28 -16.16
N ALA A 51 0.79 8.97 -17.27
CA ALA A 51 -0.44 9.63 -17.68
C ALA A 51 -1.58 9.53 -16.65
N GLN A 52 -1.54 8.56 -15.73
CA GLN A 52 -2.53 8.47 -14.64
C GLN A 52 -2.34 9.55 -13.57
N GLY A 53 -1.11 10.08 -13.44
CA GLY A 53 -0.75 11.10 -12.47
C GLY A 53 -0.88 10.63 -11.02
N PHE A 54 -0.48 9.38 -10.76
CA PHE A 54 -0.45 8.79 -9.41
C PHE A 54 0.96 8.35 -9.02
N VAL A 55 1.14 8.15 -7.73
CA VAL A 55 2.28 7.41 -7.15
C VAL A 55 1.75 6.14 -6.46
N PRO A 56 2.51 5.03 -6.47
CA PRO A 56 3.87 4.92 -6.98
C PRO A 56 3.92 4.69 -8.50
N MET A 57 5.09 5.00 -9.07
CA MET A 57 5.55 4.44 -10.33
C MET A 57 6.96 3.90 -10.10
N LEU A 58 7.21 2.66 -10.51
CA LEU A 58 8.55 2.06 -10.49
C LEU A 58 9.10 2.09 -11.91
N VAL A 59 10.31 2.61 -12.10
CA VAL A 59 11.04 2.52 -13.37
C VAL A 59 12.11 1.45 -13.20
N ALA A 60 12.08 0.43 -14.06
CA ALA A 60 13.03 -0.67 -14.06
C ALA A 60 13.79 -0.69 -15.39
N ASP A 61 15.10 -0.45 -15.35
CA ASP A 61 15.96 -0.36 -16.54
C ASP A 61 15.41 0.61 -17.62
N GLY A 62 14.78 1.71 -17.19
CA GLY A 62 14.16 2.72 -18.06
C GLY A 62 12.68 2.48 -18.39
N GLU A 63 12.13 1.32 -18.06
CA GLU A 63 10.74 0.98 -18.36
C GLU A 63 9.80 1.27 -17.17
N PRO A 64 8.75 2.10 -17.34
CA PRO A 64 7.84 2.45 -16.26
C PRO A 64 6.79 1.36 -16.02
N ILE A 65 6.56 1.06 -14.74
CA ILE A 65 5.50 0.19 -14.25
C ILE A 65 4.65 1.00 -13.27
N ILE A 66 3.37 1.12 -13.58
CA ILE A 66 2.37 1.81 -12.75
C ILE A 66 1.46 0.78 -12.09
N GLN A 67 0.64 1.23 -11.12
CA GLN A 67 -0.22 0.39 -10.26
C GLN A 67 0.57 -0.46 -9.26
N SER A 68 0.46 -0.14 -7.97
CA SER A 68 1.19 -0.82 -6.88
C SER A 68 1.09 -2.35 -6.91
N MET A 69 -0.07 -2.91 -7.23
CA MET A 69 -0.25 -4.37 -7.31
C MET A 69 0.50 -5.00 -8.49
N ALA A 70 0.51 -4.32 -9.65
CA ALA A 70 1.25 -4.78 -10.83
C ALA A 70 2.77 -4.66 -10.61
N ILE A 71 3.21 -3.59 -9.93
CA ILE A 71 4.61 -3.42 -9.53
C ILE A 71 5.05 -4.58 -8.63
N ILE A 72 4.26 -4.95 -7.61
CA ILE A 72 4.60 -6.06 -6.71
C ILE A 72 4.59 -7.41 -7.46
N ASP A 73 3.62 -7.68 -8.34
CA ASP A 73 3.62 -8.90 -9.16
C ASP A 73 4.85 -8.98 -10.07
N TRP A 74 5.24 -7.88 -10.71
CA TRP A 74 6.45 -7.82 -11.53
C TRP A 74 7.71 -8.06 -10.69
N LEU A 75 7.84 -7.40 -9.53
CA LEU A 75 8.95 -7.61 -8.61
C LEU A 75 9.05 -9.07 -8.17
N ASP A 76 7.91 -9.73 -7.91
CA ASP A 76 7.87 -11.13 -7.46
C ASP A 76 8.20 -12.14 -8.57
N ARG A 77 8.01 -11.76 -9.83
CA ARG A 77 8.44 -12.55 -11.00
C ARG A 77 9.90 -12.31 -11.35
N ALA A 78 10.34 -11.06 -11.35
CA ALA A 78 11.72 -10.67 -11.71
C ALA A 78 12.73 -11.08 -10.63
N PHE A 79 12.31 -11.06 -9.36
CA PHE A 79 13.12 -11.42 -8.20
C PHE A 79 12.35 -12.43 -7.34
N PRO A 80 12.42 -13.74 -7.67
CA PRO A 80 11.52 -14.75 -7.09
C PRO A 80 11.72 -15.01 -5.60
N GLU A 81 12.86 -14.64 -5.02
CA GLU A 81 13.20 -14.89 -3.62
C GLU A 81 13.42 -13.59 -2.83
N PRO A 82 12.83 -13.44 -1.64
CA PRO A 82 11.75 -14.26 -1.08
C PRO A 82 10.44 -14.04 -1.86
N ARG A 83 9.62 -15.09 -1.91
CA ARG A 83 8.32 -15.06 -2.57
C ARG A 83 7.30 -14.24 -1.77
N LEU A 84 6.66 -13.26 -2.41
CA LEU A 84 5.58 -12.46 -1.81
C LEU A 84 4.19 -12.94 -2.24
N ILE A 85 4.07 -13.58 -3.40
CA ILE A 85 2.84 -14.14 -3.91
C ILE A 85 3.06 -15.64 -4.14
N PRO A 86 2.37 -16.54 -3.42
CA PRO A 86 2.54 -17.98 -3.63
C PRO A 86 2.35 -18.40 -5.10
N GLU A 87 3.02 -19.49 -5.49
CA GLU A 87 2.88 -20.06 -6.84
C GLU A 87 1.68 -21.00 -6.95
N ASP A 88 1.41 -21.77 -5.89
CA ASP A 88 0.29 -22.71 -5.84
C ASP A 88 -1.06 -21.98 -6.04
N ALA A 89 -1.91 -22.56 -6.89
CA ALA A 89 -3.11 -21.89 -7.38
C ALA A 89 -4.01 -21.33 -6.27
N MET A 90 -4.29 -22.12 -5.22
CA MET A 90 -5.19 -21.70 -4.15
C MET A 90 -4.52 -20.74 -3.16
N PRO A 91 -3.32 -21.02 -2.60
CA PRO A 91 -2.60 -20.04 -1.78
C PRO A 91 -2.39 -18.69 -2.48
N ARG A 92 -2.10 -18.70 -3.79
CA ARG A 92 -2.00 -17.49 -4.61
C ARG A 92 -3.31 -16.70 -4.61
N ALA A 93 -4.43 -17.38 -4.89
CA ALA A 93 -5.74 -16.75 -4.95
C ALA A 93 -6.12 -16.13 -3.60
N VAL A 94 -5.83 -16.81 -2.48
CA VAL A 94 -6.09 -16.30 -1.13
C VAL A 94 -5.27 -15.04 -0.84
N ALA A 95 -3.95 -15.08 -1.08
CA ALA A 95 -3.08 -13.94 -0.82
C ALA A 95 -3.47 -12.71 -1.67
N LEU A 96 -3.84 -12.94 -2.93
CA LEU A 96 -4.33 -11.89 -3.82
C LEU A 96 -5.69 -11.36 -3.36
N ALA A 97 -6.62 -12.21 -2.93
CA ALA A 97 -7.92 -11.78 -2.43
C ALA A 97 -7.76 -10.87 -1.20
N GLN A 98 -6.94 -11.27 -0.22
CA GLN A 98 -6.64 -10.45 0.96
C GLN A 98 -6.04 -9.09 0.56
N ALA A 99 -5.03 -9.09 -0.33
CA ALA A 99 -4.45 -7.84 -0.80
C ALA A 99 -5.46 -6.95 -1.54
N GLN A 100 -6.39 -7.55 -2.29
CA GLN A 100 -7.40 -6.83 -3.07
C GLN A 100 -8.51 -6.20 -2.22
N VAL A 101 -8.88 -6.77 -1.08
CA VAL A 101 -9.78 -6.09 -0.14
C VAL A 101 -9.24 -4.68 0.17
N VAL A 102 -7.94 -4.57 0.46
CA VAL A 102 -7.32 -3.25 0.66
C VAL A 102 -7.17 -2.47 -0.64
N ALA A 103 -6.63 -3.10 -1.69
CA ALA A 103 -6.19 -2.39 -2.89
C ALA A 103 -7.34 -1.91 -3.79
N SER A 104 -8.48 -2.60 -3.76
CA SER A 104 -9.67 -2.33 -4.58
C SER A 104 -10.82 -1.75 -3.77
N ASP A 105 -11.07 -2.26 -2.56
CA ASP A 105 -12.33 -1.95 -1.85
C ASP A 105 -12.15 -0.88 -0.76
N ILE A 106 -10.95 -0.73 -0.19
CA ILE A 106 -10.67 0.31 0.82
C ILE A 106 -9.94 1.52 0.23
N HIS A 107 -8.73 1.30 -0.30
CA HIS A 107 -7.82 2.38 -0.65
C HIS A 107 -8.34 3.32 -1.76
N PRO A 108 -8.97 2.84 -2.85
CA PRO A 108 -9.47 3.72 -3.89
C PRO A 108 -10.55 4.69 -3.41
N LEU A 109 -11.43 4.25 -2.50
CA LEU A 109 -12.51 5.05 -1.92
C LEU A 109 -11.99 6.13 -0.96
N ASN A 110 -10.83 5.90 -0.36
CA ASN A 110 -10.19 6.80 0.59
C ASN A 110 -8.98 7.55 0.01
N ASN A 111 -8.75 7.42 -1.30
CA ASN A 111 -7.67 8.13 -1.99
C ASN A 111 -7.91 9.65 -1.98
N LEU A 112 -6.83 10.43 -1.92
CA LEU A 112 -6.87 11.90 -1.94
C LEU A 112 -7.77 12.48 -3.05
N ARG A 113 -7.79 11.90 -4.25
CA ARG A 113 -8.65 12.39 -5.35
C ARG A 113 -10.14 12.26 -5.02
N VAL A 114 -10.53 11.14 -4.40
CA VAL A 114 -11.92 10.85 -4.05
C VAL A 114 -12.33 11.72 -2.86
N LEU A 115 -11.49 11.78 -1.83
CA LEU A 115 -11.75 12.63 -0.67
C LEU A 115 -11.84 14.12 -1.06
N LYS A 116 -11.01 14.60 -1.99
CA LYS A 116 -11.11 15.96 -2.53
C LYS A 116 -12.42 16.18 -3.28
N TYR A 117 -12.88 15.21 -4.06
CA TYR A 117 -14.15 15.31 -4.77
C TYR A 117 -15.35 15.40 -3.79
N LEU A 118 -15.35 14.57 -2.75
CA LEU A 118 -16.38 14.60 -1.70
C LEU A 118 -16.48 15.97 -1.02
N THR A 119 -15.36 16.60 -0.68
CA THR A 119 -15.38 17.87 0.06
C THR A 119 -15.48 19.09 -0.84
N ARG A 120 -14.80 19.12 -2.00
CA ARG A 120 -14.75 20.28 -2.89
C ARG A 120 -15.91 20.34 -3.86
N ASP A 121 -16.21 19.23 -4.54
CA ASP A 121 -17.21 19.20 -5.61
C ASP A 121 -18.61 18.89 -5.07
N LEU A 122 -18.72 17.99 -4.08
CA LEU A 122 -20.00 17.66 -3.44
C LEU A 122 -20.30 18.46 -2.16
N GLY A 123 -19.32 19.25 -1.67
CA GLY A 123 -19.51 20.14 -0.52
C GLY A 123 -19.74 19.43 0.82
N LEU A 124 -19.35 18.16 0.95
CA LEU A 124 -19.50 17.42 2.20
C LEU A 124 -18.55 17.96 3.28
N ASN A 125 -19.02 18.02 4.52
CA ASN A 125 -18.21 18.47 5.64
C ASN A 125 -17.20 17.40 6.10
N GLU A 126 -16.22 17.83 6.90
CA GLU A 126 -15.15 16.97 7.41
C GLU A 126 -15.69 15.76 8.18
N GLN A 127 -16.70 15.94 9.05
CA GLN A 127 -17.32 14.84 9.81
C GLN A 127 -17.91 13.76 8.90
N THR A 128 -18.51 14.14 7.77
CA THR A 128 -19.07 13.19 6.80
C THR A 128 -17.97 12.47 6.04
N LYS A 129 -16.90 13.17 5.67
CA LYS A 129 -15.72 12.57 5.04
C LYS A 129 -15.00 11.60 6.00
N ASP A 130 -14.90 11.93 7.28
CA ASP A 130 -14.26 11.06 8.28
C ASP A 130 -15.09 9.79 8.51
N ARG A 131 -16.42 9.93 8.60
CA ARG A 131 -17.34 8.78 8.62
C ARG A 131 -17.25 7.93 7.36
N TRP A 132 -17.11 8.53 6.18
CA TRP A 132 -16.88 7.81 4.93
C TRP A 132 -15.62 6.96 5.01
N ILE A 133 -14.50 7.55 5.46
CA ILE A 133 -13.23 6.85 5.62
C ILE A 133 -13.40 5.68 6.59
N ALA A 134 -13.94 5.93 7.78
CA ALA A 134 -14.14 4.91 8.79
C ALA A 134 -15.03 3.76 8.30
N THR A 135 -16.10 4.06 7.55
CA THR A 135 -17.03 3.06 7.01
C THR A 135 -16.31 2.07 6.08
N TRP A 136 -15.56 2.58 5.10
CA TRP A 136 -14.90 1.72 4.12
C TRP A 136 -13.71 0.98 4.70
N ILE A 137 -13.00 1.58 5.67
CA ILE A 137 -11.95 0.87 6.42
C ILE A 137 -12.58 -0.27 7.24
N ALA A 138 -13.64 0.00 8.00
CA ALA A 138 -14.29 -1.00 8.84
C ALA A 138 -14.81 -2.20 8.04
N GLN A 139 -15.53 -1.97 6.93
CA GLN A 139 -16.04 -3.08 6.10
C GLN A 139 -14.92 -3.97 5.54
N GLY A 140 -13.83 -3.36 5.08
CA GLY A 140 -12.69 -4.12 4.59
C GLY A 140 -11.92 -4.83 5.71
N PHE A 141 -11.83 -4.22 6.90
CA PHE A 141 -11.18 -4.83 8.06
C PHE A 141 -12.00 -5.98 8.64
N GLU A 142 -13.33 -5.88 8.67
CA GLU A 142 -14.21 -7.00 9.05
C GLU A 142 -13.98 -8.22 8.15
N ALA A 143 -13.91 -8.01 6.84
CA ALA A 143 -13.61 -9.08 5.89
C ALA A 143 -12.19 -9.65 6.10
N LEU A 144 -11.18 -8.80 6.26
CA LEU A 144 -9.79 -9.23 6.44
C LEU A 144 -9.55 -9.94 7.76
N GLU A 145 -10.19 -9.49 8.84
CA GLU A 145 -10.15 -10.14 10.16
C GLU A 145 -10.72 -11.56 10.05
N ALA A 146 -11.86 -11.73 9.35
CA ALA A 146 -12.44 -13.06 9.10
C ALA A 146 -11.59 -13.93 8.17
N MET A 147 -10.85 -13.34 7.24
CA MET A 147 -9.91 -14.04 6.34
C MET A 147 -8.56 -14.33 6.99
N ALA A 148 -8.26 -13.75 8.15
CA ALA A 148 -6.98 -13.94 8.81
C ALA A 148 -6.92 -15.34 9.43
N GLY A 149 -6.00 -16.17 8.95
CA GLY A 149 -5.71 -17.47 9.56
C GLY A 149 -4.86 -17.35 10.83
N ASP A 150 -4.36 -18.47 11.33
CA ASP A 150 -3.59 -18.56 12.59
C ASP A 150 -2.07 -18.27 12.45
N GLY A 151 -1.62 -17.82 11.28
CA GLY A 151 -0.20 -17.54 11.01
C GLY A 151 0.36 -16.36 11.80
N ILE A 152 1.67 -16.09 11.69
CA ILE A 152 2.24 -14.87 12.27
C ILE A 152 1.78 -13.64 11.49
N TYR A 153 1.75 -13.76 10.16
CA TYR A 153 1.38 -12.73 9.21
C TYR A 153 0.05 -13.05 8.54
N LEU A 154 -0.51 -12.10 7.78
CA LEU A 154 -1.71 -12.32 6.97
C LEU A 154 -1.45 -13.37 5.88
N GLY A 155 -0.21 -13.41 5.35
CA GLY A 155 0.29 -14.44 4.44
C GLY A 155 0.60 -15.81 5.09
N GLY A 156 0.29 -16.02 6.37
CA GLY A 156 0.63 -17.25 7.10
C GLY A 156 1.92 -17.08 7.89
N ASN A 157 2.94 -17.92 7.63
CA ASN A 157 4.19 -17.91 8.40
C ASN A 157 5.26 -16.97 7.84
N THR A 158 5.05 -16.41 6.65
CA THR A 158 5.95 -15.46 5.99
C THR A 158 5.16 -14.26 5.50
N ALA A 159 5.73 -13.06 5.60
CA ALA A 159 5.11 -11.85 5.07
C ALA A 159 4.94 -11.95 3.55
N SER A 160 3.78 -11.48 3.07
CA SER A 160 3.32 -11.64 1.69
C SER A 160 2.81 -10.32 1.11
N ILE A 161 2.30 -10.35 -0.12
CA ILE A 161 1.60 -9.22 -0.73
C ILE A 161 0.41 -8.72 0.12
N ALA A 162 -0.25 -9.61 0.87
CA ALA A 162 -1.34 -9.24 1.75
C ALA A 162 -0.85 -8.31 2.87
N ASP A 163 0.31 -8.61 3.45
CA ASP A 163 0.95 -7.82 4.50
C ASP A 163 1.50 -6.49 3.97
N CYS A 164 2.07 -6.50 2.76
CA CYS A 164 2.44 -5.28 2.04
C CYS A 164 1.26 -4.31 1.95
N CYS A 165 0.03 -4.82 1.78
CA CYS A 165 -1.21 -4.05 1.72
C CYS A 165 -1.78 -3.68 3.09
N LEU A 166 -1.77 -4.61 4.05
CA LEU A 166 -2.37 -4.43 5.37
C LEU A 166 -1.68 -3.32 6.16
N VAL A 167 -0.35 -3.34 6.27
CA VAL A 167 0.38 -2.39 7.14
C VAL A 167 0.16 -0.92 6.74
N PRO A 168 0.24 -0.53 5.45
CA PRO A 168 -0.12 0.82 5.03
C PRO A 168 -1.57 1.21 5.32
N GLN A 169 -2.49 0.24 5.36
CA GLN A 169 -3.89 0.47 5.67
C GLN A 169 -4.14 0.60 7.17
N MET A 170 -3.45 -0.18 8.00
CA MET A 170 -3.44 -0.05 9.46
C MET A 170 -2.87 1.31 9.88
N TYR A 171 -1.79 1.77 9.22
CA TYR A 171 -1.28 3.13 9.38
C TYR A 171 -2.37 4.19 9.11
N ASN A 172 -3.12 4.06 8.02
CA ASN A 172 -4.21 4.98 7.71
C ASN A 172 -5.36 4.91 8.71
N ALA A 173 -5.76 3.71 9.14
CA ALA A 173 -6.81 3.53 10.13
C ALA A 173 -6.48 4.29 11.42
N ARG A 174 -5.24 4.17 11.93
CA ARG A 174 -4.77 4.93 13.08
C ARG A 174 -4.74 6.44 12.83
N ARG A 175 -4.25 6.86 11.65
CA ARG A 175 -4.19 8.27 11.27
C ARG A 175 -5.57 8.93 11.21
N PHE A 176 -6.60 8.19 10.82
CA PHE A 176 -7.98 8.65 10.75
C PHE A 176 -8.82 8.23 11.97
N GLU A 177 -8.17 7.81 13.05
CA GLU A 177 -8.80 7.50 14.34
C GLU A 177 -9.92 6.44 14.24
N VAL A 178 -9.79 5.50 13.30
CA VAL A 178 -10.72 4.37 13.18
C VAL A 178 -10.48 3.40 14.34
N PRO A 179 -11.51 3.03 15.13
CA PRO A 179 -11.38 2.05 16.20
C PRO A 179 -10.88 0.70 15.67
N LEU A 180 -9.98 0.07 16.41
CA LEU A 180 -9.36 -1.21 16.03
C LEU A 180 -9.66 -2.36 16.99
N ASP A 181 -10.46 -2.12 18.04
CA ASP A 181 -10.75 -3.10 19.08
C ASP A 181 -11.49 -4.34 18.54
N ASP A 182 -12.24 -4.17 17.45
CA ASP A 182 -12.96 -5.25 16.75
C ASP A 182 -12.05 -6.08 15.82
N TYR A 183 -10.78 -5.71 15.65
CA TYR A 183 -9.83 -6.37 14.74
C TYR A 183 -8.54 -6.85 15.44
N PRO A 184 -8.63 -7.62 16.53
CA PRO A 184 -7.47 -8.01 17.32
C PRO A 184 -6.45 -8.81 16.51
N ARG A 185 -6.88 -9.62 15.53
CA ARG A 185 -5.97 -10.40 14.70
C ARG A 185 -5.18 -9.51 13.75
N LEU A 186 -5.83 -8.57 13.07
CA LEU A 186 -5.13 -7.60 12.22
C LEU A 186 -4.17 -6.71 13.01
N VAL A 187 -4.54 -6.31 14.23
CA VAL A 187 -3.64 -5.56 15.13
C VAL A 187 -2.40 -6.37 15.48
N ALA A 188 -2.55 -7.65 15.81
CA ALA A 188 -1.43 -8.54 16.11
C ALA A 188 -0.52 -8.77 14.88
N ILE A 189 -1.10 -8.98 13.69
CA ILE A 189 -0.35 -9.12 12.44
C ILE A 189 0.46 -7.85 12.14
N ASP A 190 -0.17 -6.68 12.23
CA ASP A 190 0.48 -5.41 11.96
C ASP A 190 1.66 -5.18 12.91
N ALA A 191 1.50 -5.48 14.20
CA ALA A 191 2.59 -5.43 15.17
C ALA A 191 3.74 -6.37 14.78
N ALA A 192 3.44 -7.63 14.42
CA ALA A 192 4.46 -8.60 14.00
C ALA A 192 5.18 -8.16 12.72
N CYS A 193 4.48 -7.58 11.75
CA CYS A 193 5.10 -7.02 10.54
C CYS A 193 6.06 -5.86 10.89
N LEU A 194 5.69 -5.00 11.82
CA LEU A 194 6.48 -3.83 12.23
C LEU A 194 7.75 -4.19 13.03
N GLU A 195 7.91 -5.43 13.48
CA GLU A 195 9.17 -5.95 14.04
C GLU A 195 10.24 -6.23 12.95
N LEU A 196 9.83 -6.36 11.69
CA LEU A 196 10.74 -6.62 10.58
C LEU A 196 11.35 -5.30 10.05
N GLU A 197 12.69 -5.27 9.92
CA GLU A 197 13.42 -4.12 9.36
C GLU A 197 12.85 -3.65 8.01
N ALA A 198 12.38 -4.58 7.18
CA ALA A 198 11.81 -4.25 5.87
C ALA A 198 10.60 -3.31 5.96
N PHE A 199 9.74 -3.52 6.97
CA PHE A 199 8.56 -2.67 7.21
C PHE A 199 8.95 -1.37 7.93
N GLN A 200 9.85 -1.44 8.90
CA GLN A 200 10.36 -0.26 9.61
C GLN A 200 11.01 0.75 8.64
N ASN A 201 11.87 0.27 7.74
CA ASN A 201 12.55 1.10 6.75
C ASN A 201 11.60 1.64 5.67
N ALA A 202 10.42 1.03 5.49
CA ALA A 202 9.40 1.51 4.56
C ALA A 202 8.43 2.52 5.21
N HIS A 203 8.42 2.61 6.55
CA HIS A 203 7.48 3.42 7.32
C HIS A 203 7.55 4.90 6.90
N PRO A 204 6.41 5.63 6.80
CA PRO A 204 6.41 7.03 6.39
C PRO A 204 7.38 7.91 7.17
N ASP A 205 7.58 7.68 8.46
CA ASP A 205 8.53 8.46 9.28
C ASP A 205 10.00 8.18 8.96
N ALA A 206 10.33 6.99 8.44
CA ALA A 206 11.68 6.63 8.03
C ALA A 206 12.05 7.25 6.67
N VAL A 207 11.05 7.58 5.84
CA VAL A 207 11.25 8.09 4.47
C VAL A 207 10.63 9.47 4.23
N LYS A 208 10.23 10.18 5.30
CA LYS A 208 9.72 11.55 5.15
C LYS A 208 10.84 12.48 4.66
N PRO A 209 10.52 13.50 3.86
CA PRO A 209 11.48 14.55 3.52
C PRO A 209 11.98 15.26 4.78
N ALA A 210 13.21 15.76 4.73
CA ALA A 210 13.84 16.49 5.84
C ALA A 210 13.14 17.84 6.11
#